data_AF-A0A957QYK4-F1
#
_entry.id   AF-A0A957QYK4-F1
#
_cell.length_a   1.000
_cell.length_b   1.000
_cell.length_c   1.000
_cell.angle_alpha   90.00
_cell.angle_beta   90.00
_cell.angle_gamma   90.00
#
_symmetry.space_group_name_H-M   'P 1'
#
loop_
_entity.id
_entity.type
_entity.pdbx_description
1 polymer ?
#
loop_
_entity_poly.entity_id
_entity_poly.type
_entity_poly.pdbx_seq_one_letter_code
_entity_poly.pdbx_strand_id
1 'polypeptide(L)'
;RRLFLGGTSENIAQFREHLSRQLQSCYAGSFAIDKYAAEHEVREHSLTLLTEANERREAALVASLLERANQGTLAVTGLDDTLEMVSAGRAETLIISDGYRTPGYKESGTSFVIANLAKSPLANDQLREVQDVVEEAVTIALSQGTHVEVISDNPGLEDAGRIGAILRY
;
A
#
# COMPACT_ATOMS: atom_id res chain seq x y z
N ARG A 1 -7.19 -9.09 9.86
CA ARG A 1 -8.58 -9.19 10.38
C ARG A 1 -8.76 -8.08 11.41
N ARG A 2 -9.83 -7.27 11.28
CA ARG A 2 -10.16 -6.19 12.22
C ARG A 2 -11.54 -6.45 12.81
N LEU A 3 -11.72 -6.16 14.09
CA LEU A 3 -12.96 -6.30 14.84
C LEU A 3 -13.37 -4.93 15.39
N PHE A 4 -14.59 -4.52 15.09
CA PHE A 4 -15.22 -3.34 15.68
C PHE A 4 -16.38 -3.78 16.57
N LEU A 5 -16.60 -3.08 17.68
CA LEU A 5 -17.70 -3.35 18.61
C LEU A 5 -18.68 -2.17 18.63
N GLY A 6 -19.96 -2.45 18.43
CA GLY A 6 -21.05 -1.49 18.53
C GLY A 6 -21.82 -1.64 19.84
N GLY A 7 -22.08 -0.54 20.55
CA GLY A 7 -22.93 -0.53 21.73
C GLY A 7 -22.63 0.66 22.64
N THR A 8 -23.14 0.62 23.88
CA THR A 8 -22.75 1.61 24.89
C THR A 8 -21.33 1.34 25.39
N SER A 9 -20.61 2.38 25.82
CA SER A 9 -19.24 2.28 26.32
C SER A 9 -19.10 1.23 27.44
N GLU A 10 -20.12 1.11 28.30
CA GLU A 10 -20.17 0.13 29.38
C GLU A 10 -20.32 -1.31 28.87
N ASN A 11 -21.26 -1.57 27.95
CA ASN A 11 -21.46 -2.90 27.37
C ASN A 11 -20.24 -3.35 26.57
N ILE A 12 -19.61 -2.44 25.83
CA ILE A 12 -18.39 -2.74 25.06
C ILE A 12 -17.25 -3.11 26.02
N ALA A 13 -17.04 -2.35 27.09
CA ALA A 13 -15.97 -2.63 28.05
C ALA A 13 -16.12 -4.02 28.68
N GLN A 14 -17.32 -4.36 29.16
CA GLN A 14 -17.61 -5.68 29.74
C GLN A 14 -17.46 -6.80 28.70
N PHE A 15 -18.00 -6.61 27.49
CA PHE A 15 -17.94 -7.64 26.45
C PHE A 15 -16.51 -7.92 25.98
N ARG A 16 -15.62 -6.92 25.96
CA ARG A 16 -14.21 -7.08 25.59
C ARG A 16 -13.47 -8.04 26.51
N GLU A 17 -13.81 -8.08 27.80
CA GLU A 17 -13.20 -9.00 28.77
C GLU A 17 -13.55 -10.47 28.50
N HIS A 18 -14.70 -10.71 27.85
CA HIS A 18 -15.15 -12.05 27.47
C HIS A 18 -14.64 -12.52 26.11
N LEU A 19 -14.04 -11.64 25.31
CA LEU A 19 -13.46 -12.01 24.02
C LEU A 19 -12.26 -12.95 24.21
N SER A 20 -12.11 -13.92 23.31
CA SER A 20 -10.90 -14.73 23.25
C SER A 20 -9.68 -13.85 22.95
N ARG A 21 -8.47 -14.28 23.37
CA ARG A 21 -7.21 -13.54 23.08
C ARG A 21 -7.04 -13.23 21.59
N GLN A 22 -7.47 -14.14 20.72
CA GLN A 22 -7.41 -13.96 19.28
C GLN A 22 -8.30 -12.79 18.81
N LEU A 23 -9.52 -12.67 19.32
CA LEU A 23 -10.41 -11.57 18.97
C LEU A 23 -9.98 -10.25 19.60
N GLN A 24 -9.44 -10.28 20.81
CA GLN A 24 -8.84 -9.11 21.44
C GLN A 24 -7.66 -8.57 20.61
N SER A 25 -6.80 -9.43 20.05
CA SER A 25 -5.71 -9.00 19.16
C SER A 25 -6.18 -8.39 17.84
N CYS A 26 -7.43 -8.65 17.43
CA CYS A 26 -8.02 -8.08 16.22
C CYS A 26 -8.86 -6.82 16.50
N TYR A 27 -9.04 -6.44 17.76
CA TYR A 27 -9.85 -5.28 18.14
C TYR A 27 -9.25 -3.99 17.57
N ALA A 28 -10.00 -3.34 16.69
CA ALA A 28 -9.58 -2.14 15.96
C ALA A 28 -10.32 -0.87 16.42
N GLY A 29 -11.42 -1.00 17.15
CA GLY A 29 -12.17 0.13 17.68
C GLY A 29 -13.60 -0.21 18.10
N SER A 30 -14.34 0.82 18.49
CA SER A 30 -15.74 0.71 18.87
C SER A 30 -16.51 1.97 18.53
N PHE A 31 -17.83 1.84 18.37
CA PHE A 31 -18.73 2.95 18.11
C PHE A 31 -20.00 2.84 18.95
N ALA A 32 -20.55 4.00 19.31
CA ALA A 32 -21.84 4.07 19.96
C ALA A 32 -22.94 3.78 18.94
N ILE A 33 -23.79 2.80 19.23
CA ILE A 33 -24.97 2.49 18.40
C ILE A 33 -26.08 1.90 19.26
N ASP A 34 -27.32 2.19 18.89
CA ASP A 34 -28.49 1.64 19.55
C ASP A 34 -28.60 0.13 19.30
N LYS A 35 -29.09 -0.62 20.28
CA LYS A 35 -29.33 -2.07 20.16
C LYS A 35 -30.34 -2.40 19.06
N TYR A 36 -31.29 -1.50 18.79
CA TYR A 36 -32.32 -1.64 17.77
C TYR A 36 -31.95 -0.98 16.45
N ALA A 37 -30.72 -0.47 16.31
CA ALA A 37 -30.25 0.09 15.05
C ALA A 37 -30.39 -0.93 13.92
N ALA A 38 -30.78 -0.43 12.75
CA ALA A 38 -30.93 -1.26 11.57
C ALA A 38 -29.56 -1.72 11.06
N GLU A 39 -29.53 -2.86 10.37
CA GLU A 39 -28.29 -3.44 9.82
C GLU A 39 -27.50 -2.44 8.95
N HIS A 40 -28.21 -1.59 8.19
CA HIS A 40 -27.57 -0.59 7.33
C HIS A 40 -26.82 0.48 8.14
N GLU A 41 -27.35 0.90 9.29
CA GLU A 41 -26.70 1.88 10.18
C GLU A 41 -25.44 1.27 10.80
N VAL A 42 -25.53 0.02 11.28
CA VAL A 42 -24.37 -0.73 11.82
C VAL A 42 -23.28 -0.86 10.74
N ARG A 43 -23.67 -1.17 9.51
CA ARG A 43 -22.76 -1.28 8.37
C ARG A 43 -22.10 0.05 8.04
N GLU A 44 -22.85 1.14 7.99
CA GLU A 44 -22.33 2.47 7.68
C GLU A 44 -21.26 2.89 8.69
N HIS A 45 -21.57 2.84 9.98
CA HIS A 45 -20.60 3.16 11.04
C HIS A 45 -19.35 2.27 10.99
N SER A 46 -19.52 0.98 10.71
CA SER A 46 -18.40 0.04 10.59
C SER A 46 -17.50 0.37 9.40
N LEU A 47 -18.09 0.77 8.27
CA LEU A 47 -17.35 1.18 7.07
C LEU A 47 -16.58 2.48 7.33
N THR A 48 -17.19 3.47 7.97
CA THR A 48 -16.50 4.73 8.34
C THR A 48 -15.26 4.46 9.18
N LEU A 49 -15.39 3.68 10.26
CA LEU A 49 -14.24 3.34 11.10
C LEU A 49 -13.17 2.54 10.36
N LEU A 50 -13.58 1.65 9.46
CA LEU A 50 -12.64 0.88 8.64
C LEU A 50 -11.85 1.80 7.70
N THR A 51 -12.51 2.73 7.03
CA THR A 51 -11.90 3.72 6.14
C THR A 51 -10.90 4.58 6.91
N GLU A 52 -11.30 5.20 8.02
CA GLU A 52 -10.40 6.03 8.85
C GLU A 52 -9.17 5.25 9.36
N ALA A 53 -9.35 3.96 9.68
CA ALA A 53 -8.26 3.11 10.13
C ALA A 53 -7.34 2.65 8.98
N ASN A 54 -7.84 2.60 7.75
CA ASN A 54 -7.02 2.38 6.56
C ASN A 54 -6.23 3.62 6.20
N GLU A 55 -6.88 4.78 6.13
CA GLU A 55 -6.24 6.08 5.84
C GLU A 55 -5.09 6.37 6.82
N ARG A 56 -5.31 6.18 8.13
CA ARG A 56 -4.24 6.35 9.12
C ARG A 56 -3.05 5.41 8.91
N ARG A 57 -3.32 4.16 8.53
CA ARG A 57 -2.27 3.16 8.27
C ARG A 57 -1.49 3.52 7.01
N GLU A 58 -2.19 3.89 5.95
CA GLU A 58 -1.59 4.28 4.67
C GLU A 58 -0.77 5.57 4.82
N ALA A 59 -1.29 6.57 5.52
CA ALA A 59 -0.55 7.78 5.84
C ALA A 59 0.74 7.49 6.64
N ALA A 60 0.67 6.60 7.63
CA ALA A 60 1.86 6.17 8.38
C ALA A 60 2.88 5.41 7.49
N LEU A 61 2.39 4.59 6.56
CA LEU A 61 3.24 3.88 5.61
C LEU A 61 3.97 4.85 4.67
N VAL A 62 3.26 5.82 4.09
CA VAL A 62 3.86 6.87 3.24
C VAL A 62 4.85 7.71 4.05
N ALA A 63 4.50 8.12 5.27
CA ALA A 63 5.41 8.87 6.12
C ALA A 63 6.73 8.11 6.36
N SER A 64 6.66 6.79 6.61
CA SER A 64 7.86 5.98 6.78
C SER A 64 8.67 5.83 5.49
N LEU A 65 8.00 5.66 4.34
CA LEU A 65 8.65 5.65 3.02
C LEU A 65 9.46 6.95 2.81
N LEU A 66 8.82 8.10 3.00
CA LEU A 66 9.43 9.42 2.78
C LEU A 66 10.59 9.69 3.75
N GLU A 67 10.42 9.34 5.03
CA GLU A 67 11.47 9.49 6.03
C GLU A 67 12.72 8.70 5.64
N ARG A 68 12.56 7.42 5.31
CA ARG A 68 13.66 6.54 4.92
C ARG A 68 14.34 6.99 3.63
N ALA A 69 13.57 7.45 2.66
CA ALA A 69 14.07 7.95 1.39
C ALA A 69 14.89 9.23 1.59
N ASN A 70 14.39 10.18 2.40
CA ASN A 70 15.11 11.41 2.74
C ASN A 70 16.41 11.15 3.51
N GLN A 71 16.46 10.09 4.31
CA GLN A 71 17.67 9.65 5.01
C GLN A 71 18.65 8.89 4.07
N GLY A 72 18.27 8.59 2.83
CA GLY A 72 19.06 7.79 1.90
C GLY A 72 19.25 6.34 2.37
N THR A 73 18.26 5.81 3.10
CA THR A 73 18.31 4.47 3.69
C THR A 73 17.45 3.50 2.88
N LEU A 74 16.82 2.51 3.53
CA LEU A 74 16.06 1.40 2.93
C LEU A 74 14.72 1.83 2.29
N ALA A 75 14.71 2.89 1.49
CA ALA A 75 13.57 3.30 0.69
C ALA A 75 13.99 4.16 -0.50
N VAL A 76 13.22 4.08 -1.58
CA VAL A 76 13.34 4.90 -2.78
C VAL A 76 11.97 5.46 -3.17
N THR A 77 11.98 6.64 -3.81
CA THR A 77 10.78 7.33 -4.30
C THR A 77 10.99 7.74 -5.75
N GLY A 78 9.91 7.84 -6.51
CA GLY A 78 9.96 8.16 -7.92
C GLY A 78 10.08 6.92 -8.80
N LEU A 79 9.67 7.07 -10.05
CA LEU A 79 9.44 5.94 -10.95
C LEU A 79 10.72 5.16 -11.26
N ASP A 80 11.77 5.83 -11.72
CA ASP A 80 13.00 5.16 -12.17
C ASP A 80 13.65 4.32 -11.06
N ASP A 81 13.90 4.92 -9.90
CA ASP A 81 14.56 4.26 -8.77
C ASP A 81 13.70 3.10 -8.23
N THR A 82 12.37 3.26 -8.23
CA THR A 82 11.45 2.21 -7.80
C THR A 82 11.45 1.03 -8.76
N LEU A 83 11.39 1.29 -10.07
CA LEU A 83 11.43 0.24 -11.09
C LEU A 83 12.74 -0.55 -11.02
N GLU A 84 13.86 0.12 -10.76
CA GLU A 84 15.15 -0.54 -10.57
C GLU A 84 15.13 -1.48 -9.36
N MET A 85 14.65 -0.99 -8.20
CA MET A 85 14.61 -1.80 -6.97
C MET A 85 13.64 -2.98 -7.03
N VAL A 86 12.50 -2.82 -7.72
CA VAL A 86 11.55 -3.91 -7.99
C VAL A 86 12.15 -4.92 -8.96
N SER A 87 12.77 -4.46 -10.05
CA SER A 87 13.43 -5.35 -11.01
C SER A 87 14.56 -6.16 -10.36
N ALA A 88 15.30 -5.53 -9.43
CA ALA A 88 16.37 -6.16 -8.66
C ALA A 88 15.88 -7.10 -7.54
N GLY A 89 14.56 -7.18 -7.29
CA GLY A 89 13.98 -8.01 -6.23
C GLY A 89 14.31 -7.55 -4.81
N ARG A 90 14.66 -6.27 -4.64
CA ARG A 90 15.06 -5.68 -3.35
C ARG A 90 13.91 -5.00 -2.62
N ALA A 91 12.81 -4.75 -3.30
CA ALA A 91 11.61 -4.18 -2.71
C ALA A 91 10.99 -5.15 -1.69
N GLU A 92 10.76 -4.66 -0.48
CA GLU A 92 9.93 -5.32 0.53
C GLU A 92 8.46 -4.96 0.34
N THR A 93 8.20 -3.66 0.16
CA THR A 93 6.87 -3.11 -0.07
C THR A 93 6.94 -2.11 -1.22
N LEU A 94 6.15 -2.34 -2.26
CA LEU A 94 5.89 -1.41 -3.34
C LEU A 94 4.65 -0.57 -2.98
N ILE A 95 4.79 0.75 -3.04
CA ILE A 95 3.74 1.70 -2.72
C ILE A 95 3.43 2.52 -3.97
N ILE A 96 2.17 2.53 -4.39
CA ILE A 96 1.72 3.26 -5.59
C ILE A 96 0.50 4.12 -5.27
N SER A 97 0.43 5.29 -5.90
CA SER A 97 -0.78 6.11 -5.86
C SER A 97 -1.85 5.45 -6.73
N ASP A 98 -3.09 5.44 -6.24
CA ASP A 98 -4.22 4.89 -6.97
C ASP A 98 -4.40 5.60 -8.33
N GLY A 99 -4.63 4.82 -9.37
CA GLY A 99 -4.75 5.32 -10.74
C GLY A 99 -3.44 5.84 -11.37
N TYR A 100 -2.29 5.74 -10.72
CA TYR A 100 -1.02 6.14 -11.33
C TYR A 100 -0.60 5.17 -12.43
N ARG A 101 -0.53 5.69 -13.66
CA ARG A 101 -0.15 4.96 -14.86
C ARG A 101 0.88 5.75 -15.63
N THR A 102 1.89 5.09 -16.18
CA THR A 102 2.91 5.75 -16.98
C THR A 102 3.44 4.77 -18.03
N PRO A 103 3.61 5.18 -19.29
CA PRO A 103 4.24 4.34 -20.30
C PRO A 103 5.71 4.10 -19.97
N GLY A 104 6.24 2.97 -20.44
CA GLY A 104 7.64 2.63 -20.25
C GLY A 104 8.03 1.44 -21.09
N TYR A 105 9.06 0.72 -20.65
CA TYR A 105 9.65 -0.38 -21.41
C TYR A 105 9.90 -1.57 -20.50
N LYS A 106 9.75 -2.77 -21.08
CA LYS A 106 9.98 -4.04 -20.42
C LYS A 106 10.83 -4.93 -21.32
N GLU A 107 11.78 -5.65 -20.74
CA GLU A 107 12.53 -6.67 -21.47
C GLU A 107 11.69 -7.93 -21.72
N SER A 108 11.82 -8.51 -22.91
CA SER A 108 11.16 -9.79 -23.21
C SER A 108 11.84 -10.95 -22.49
N GLY A 109 11.14 -11.57 -21.53
CA GLY A 109 11.58 -12.82 -20.89
C GLY A 109 12.27 -12.65 -19.53
N THR A 110 12.36 -11.44 -19.00
CA THR A 110 12.90 -11.18 -17.64
C THR A 110 11.95 -10.27 -16.83
N SER A 111 12.32 -10.04 -15.57
CA SER A 111 11.63 -9.13 -14.65
C SER A 111 12.20 -7.70 -14.69
N PHE A 112 12.72 -7.24 -15.84
CA PHE A 112 13.33 -5.92 -15.98
C PHE A 112 12.37 -4.91 -16.61
N VAL A 113 12.14 -3.79 -15.92
CA VAL A 113 11.29 -2.68 -16.34
C VAL A 113 11.98 -1.34 -16.12
N ILE A 114 11.78 -0.40 -17.05
CA ILE A 114 12.33 0.96 -16.99
C ILE A 114 11.33 1.98 -17.54
N ALA A 115 11.38 3.22 -17.07
CA ALA A 115 10.53 4.28 -17.63
C ALA A 115 11.14 4.93 -18.87
N ASN A 116 12.48 4.94 -19.00
CA ASN A 116 13.18 5.66 -20.05
C ASN A 116 14.34 4.85 -20.65
N LEU A 117 14.31 4.65 -21.97
CA LEU A 117 15.38 3.98 -22.74
C LEU A 117 16.76 4.60 -22.54
N ALA A 118 16.85 5.92 -22.33
CA ALA A 118 18.14 6.60 -22.13
C ALA A 118 18.87 6.16 -20.85
N LYS A 119 18.14 5.57 -19.89
CA LYS A 119 18.68 5.02 -18.64
C LYS A 119 18.84 3.49 -18.71
N SER A 120 18.55 2.88 -19.87
CA SER A 120 18.65 1.44 -20.05
C SER A 120 20.12 0.99 -20.12
N PRO A 121 20.53 -0.01 -19.32
CA PRO A 121 21.77 -0.73 -19.55
C PRO A 121 21.63 -1.78 -20.69
N LEU A 122 20.39 -2.09 -21.10
CA LEU A 122 20.08 -3.05 -22.16
C LEU A 122 19.98 -2.37 -23.53
N ALA A 123 20.26 -3.16 -24.57
CA ALA A 123 20.08 -2.71 -25.95
C ALA A 123 18.59 -2.51 -26.28
N ASN A 124 18.29 -1.48 -27.09
CA ASN A 124 16.93 -1.07 -27.40
C ASN A 124 16.09 -2.16 -28.10
N ASP A 125 16.73 -3.11 -28.80
CA ASP A 125 16.08 -4.22 -29.50
C ASP A 125 15.53 -5.30 -28.56
N GLN A 126 15.93 -5.31 -27.29
CA GLN A 126 15.49 -6.26 -26.27
C GLN A 126 14.29 -5.74 -25.47
N LEU A 127 13.99 -4.44 -25.61
CA LEU A 127 12.96 -3.74 -24.85
C LEU A 127 11.70 -3.52 -25.67
N ARG A 128 10.56 -3.91 -25.09
CA ARG A 128 9.23 -3.67 -25.65
C ARG A 128 8.55 -2.53 -24.92
N GLU A 129 7.97 -1.62 -25.66
CA GLU A 129 7.14 -0.54 -25.10
C GLU A 129 5.87 -1.12 -24.46
N VAL A 130 5.53 -0.60 -23.29
CA VAL A 130 4.31 -0.92 -22.54
C VAL A 130 3.59 0.38 -22.20
N GLN A 131 2.25 0.34 -22.29
CA GLN A 131 1.42 1.51 -21.96
C GLN A 131 1.40 1.81 -20.47
N ASP A 132 1.64 0.79 -19.64
CA ASP A 132 1.63 0.90 -18.20
C ASP A 132 2.78 0.10 -17.59
N VAL A 133 3.90 0.78 -17.34
CA VAL A 133 5.07 0.18 -16.69
C VAL A 133 4.84 -0.04 -15.20
N VAL A 134 3.89 0.66 -14.59
CA VAL A 134 3.53 0.50 -13.17
C VAL A 134 2.84 -0.85 -12.97
N GLU A 135 1.91 -1.22 -13.87
CA GLU A 135 1.27 -2.55 -13.87
C GLU A 135 2.30 -3.68 -14.02
N GLU A 136 3.31 -3.50 -14.87
CA GLU A 136 4.38 -4.47 -15.03
C GLU A 136 5.24 -4.58 -13.76
N ALA A 137 5.53 -3.46 -13.09
CA ALA A 137 6.22 -3.46 -11.81
C ALA A 137 5.42 -4.16 -10.71
N VAL A 138 4.10 -3.97 -10.66
CA VAL A 138 3.20 -4.69 -9.76
C VAL A 138 3.24 -6.19 -10.04
N THR A 139 3.18 -6.59 -11.31
CA THR A 139 3.27 -8.00 -11.70
C THR A 139 4.58 -8.63 -11.24
N ILE A 140 5.71 -7.92 -11.42
CA ILE A 140 7.02 -8.37 -10.96
C ILE A 140 7.05 -8.46 -9.42
N ALA A 141 6.61 -7.42 -8.73
CA ALA A 141 6.56 -7.37 -7.26
C ALA A 141 5.77 -8.55 -6.69
N LEU A 142 4.58 -8.82 -7.23
CA LEU A 142 3.76 -9.97 -6.82
C LEU A 142 4.46 -11.30 -7.05
N SER A 143 5.14 -11.46 -8.20
CA SER A 143 5.90 -12.70 -8.50
C SER A 143 7.07 -12.96 -7.55
N GLN A 144 7.60 -11.90 -6.92
CA GLN A 144 8.71 -11.94 -5.97
C GLN A 144 8.25 -12.01 -4.50
N GLY A 145 6.94 -12.00 -4.25
CA GLY A 145 6.37 -11.94 -2.90
C GLY A 145 6.61 -10.59 -2.22
N THR A 146 6.80 -9.52 -2.99
CA THR A 146 6.82 -8.14 -2.51
C THR A 146 5.41 -7.72 -2.15
N HIS A 147 5.25 -7.05 -1.01
CA HIS A 147 3.95 -6.53 -0.61
C HIS A 147 3.58 -5.32 -1.47
N VAL A 148 2.35 -5.24 -1.96
CA VAL A 148 1.90 -4.13 -2.81
C VAL A 148 0.80 -3.36 -2.09
N GLU A 149 1.00 -2.07 -1.96
CA GLU A 149 0.07 -1.14 -1.31
C GLU A 149 -0.33 -0.06 -2.30
N VAL A 150 -1.64 0.04 -2.55
CA VAL A 150 -2.23 1.08 -3.38
C VAL A 150 -2.88 2.09 -2.45
N ILE A 151 -2.48 3.35 -2.58
CA ILE A 151 -2.88 4.42 -1.66
C ILE A 151 -3.65 5.47 -2.43
N SER A 152 -4.88 5.73 -2.00
CA SER A 152 -5.70 6.80 -2.55
C SER A 152 -5.40 8.13 -1.84
N ASP A 153 -5.38 9.23 -2.60
CA ASP A 153 -5.41 10.60 -2.10
C ASP A 153 -4.38 10.95 -1.01
N ASN A 154 -3.09 10.63 -1.22
CA ASN A 154 -2.01 11.00 -0.30
C ASN A 154 -1.06 12.07 -0.89
N PRO A 155 -1.10 13.33 -0.43
CA PRO A 155 -0.27 14.41 -0.95
C PRO A 155 1.24 14.14 -0.89
N GLY A 156 1.71 13.47 0.18
CA GLY A 156 3.13 13.18 0.34
C GLY A 156 3.64 12.18 -0.71
N LEU A 157 2.79 11.22 -1.10
CA LEU A 157 3.12 10.28 -2.17
C LEU A 157 3.06 10.95 -3.55
N GLU A 158 2.07 11.83 -3.77
CA GLU A 158 1.95 12.61 -5.00
C GLU A 158 3.20 13.47 -5.25
N ASP A 159 3.64 14.22 -4.24
CA ASP A 159 4.83 15.08 -4.31
C ASP A 159 6.12 14.28 -4.51
N ALA A 160 6.17 13.04 -4.00
CA ALA A 160 7.31 12.13 -4.12
C ALA A 160 7.33 11.34 -5.44
N GLY A 161 6.45 11.67 -6.40
CA GLY A 161 6.44 11.06 -7.73
C GLY A 161 5.45 9.92 -7.90
N ARG A 162 4.45 9.79 -7.01
CA ARG A 162 3.31 8.85 -7.08
C ARG A 162 3.64 7.36 -6.97
N ILE A 163 4.90 7.02 -6.73
CA ILE A 163 5.38 5.65 -6.57
C ILE A 163 6.64 5.64 -5.69
N GLY A 164 6.81 4.58 -4.91
CA GLY A 164 8.01 4.34 -4.12
C GLY A 164 8.11 2.89 -3.66
N ALA A 165 9.26 2.52 -3.10
CA ALA A 165 9.45 1.21 -2.51
C ALA A 165 10.25 1.30 -1.21
N ILE A 166 9.84 0.52 -0.21
CA ILE A 166 10.64 0.22 0.98
C ILE A 166 11.46 -1.03 0.68
N LEU A 167 12.75 -1.02 1.02
CA LEU A 167 13.72 -2.05 0.66
C LEU A 167 14.01 -3.00 1.81
N ARG A 168 14.32 -4.26 1.49
CA ARG A 168 14.68 -5.29 2.48
C ARG A 168 16.10 -5.12 3.03
N TYR A 169 17.04 -4.64 2.21
CA TYR A 169 18.47 -4.48 2.51
C TYR A 169 19.14 -3.52 1.52
#